data_AF-A0A9E0BP54-F1
#
_entry.id   AF-A0A9E0BP54-F1
#
_cell.length_a   1.000
_cell.length_b   1.000
_cell.length_c   1.000
_cell.angle_alpha   90.00
_cell.angle_beta   90.00
_cell.angle_gamma   90.00
#
_symmetry.space_group_name_H-M   'P 1'
#
loop_
_entity.id
_entity.type
_entity.pdbx_description
1 polymer ?
#
loop_
_entity_poly.entity_id
_entity_poly.type
_entity_poly.pdbx_seq_one_letter_code
_entity_poly.pdbx_strand_id
1 'polypeptide(L)' 'QVAARLFQPFVTSKNNGMGVGLSISRTIIEAHGGRIWAEPAPGGGTIFSFTLRTIPEEELNGVV' A
#
# COMPACT_ATOMS: atom_id res chain seq x y z
N GLN A 1 10.65 -6.72 12.21
CA GLN A 1 11.18 -7.45 11.04
C GLN A 1 10.09 -8.05 10.13
N VAL A 2 8.88 -8.37 10.59
CA VAL A 2 7.78 -8.90 9.74
C VAL A 2 7.25 -7.90 8.70
N ALA A 3 7.17 -6.61 9.04
CA ALA A 3 6.60 -5.58 8.16
C ALA A 3 7.28 -5.47 6.79
N ALA A 4 8.61 -5.68 6.72
CA ALA A 4 9.34 -5.64 5.46
C ALA A 4 8.99 -6.80 4.51
N ARG A 5 8.64 -7.97 5.07
CA ARG A 5 8.27 -9.17 4.31
C ARG A 5 6.82 -9.15 3.83
N LEU A 6 5.93 -8.38 4.47
CA LEU A 6 4.51 -8.30 4.10
C LEU A 6 4.26 -7.93 2.63
N PHE A 7 5.18 -7.18 2.04
CA PHE A 7 5.07 -6.69 0.68
C PHE A 7 5.94 -7.46 -0.33
N GLN A 8 6.62 -8.52 0.12
CA GLN A 8 7.26 -9.46 -0.79
C GLN A 8 6.18 -10.34 -1.43
N PRO A 9 6.32 -10.68 -2.73
CA PRO A 9 5.38 -11.61 -3.35
C PRO A 9 5.47 -12.99 -2.68
N PHE A 10 4.39 -13.74 -2.76
CA PHE A 10 4.26 -15.10 -2.22
C PHE A 10 4.31 -15.20 -0.69
N VAL A 11 4.10 -14.09 0.02
CA VAL A 11 3.93 -14.07 1.47
C VAL A 11 2.44 -14.08 1.81
N THR A 12 2.00 -15.16 2.47
CA THR A 12 0.59 -15.38 2.79
C THR A 12 0.45 -16.23 4.06
N SER A 13 -0.57 -15.94 4.86
CA SER A 13 -1.03 -16.80 5.95
C SER A 13 -2.31 -17.58 5.59
N LYS A 14 -2.83 -17.40 4.37
CA LYS A 14 -4.07 -18.04 3.90
C LYS A 14 -3.75 -19.36 3.17
N ASN A 15 -4.49 -20.41 3.49
CA ASN A 15 -4.31 -21.76 2.90
C ASN A 15 -4.34 -21.77 1.36
N ASN A 16 -5.21 -20.96 0.74
CA ASN A 16 -5.36 -20.90 -0.73
C ASN A 16 -5.08 -19.50 -1.32
N GLY A 17 -4.43 -18.60 -0.57
CA GLY A 17 -4.10 -17.27 -1.06
C GLY A 17 -2.68 -17.22 -1.61
N MET A 18 -2.47 -16.76 -2.84
CA MET A 18 -1.13 -16.69 -3.45
C MET A 18 -0.16 -15.70 -2.79
N GLY A 19 -0.63 -14.81 -1.90
CA GLY A 19 0.25 -13.85 -1.22
C GLY A 19 0.81 -12.72 -2.10
N VAL A 20 0.08 -12.35 -3.16
CA VAL A 20 0.54 -11.34 -4.14
C VAL A 20 -0.11 -9.96 -3.98
N GLY A 21 -1.16 -9.84 -3.17
CA GLY A 21 -1.95 -8.60 -3.09
C GLY A 21 -1.13 -7.40 -2.65
N LEU A 22 -0.41 -7.50 -1.53
CA LEU A 22 0.38 -6.39 -0.98
C LEU A 22 1.60 -6.04 -1.86
N SER A 23 2.22 -7.02 -2.53
CA SER A 23 3.29 -6.73 -3.49
C SER A 23 2.76 -5.95 -4.69
N ILE A 24 1.58 -6.30 -5.20
CA ILE A 24 0.93 -5.55 -6.30
C ILE A 24 0.58 -4.13 -5.84
N SER A 25 -0.03 -3.97 -4.66
CA SER A 25 -0.35 -2.65 -4.11
C SER A 25 0.90 -1.77 -3.98
N ARG A 26 2.02 -2.31 -3.48
CA ARG A 26 3.28 -1.58 -3.42
C ARG A 26 3.73 -1.12 -4.80
N THR A 27 3.77 -2.01 -5.79
CA THR A 27 4.17 -1.66 -7.16
C THR A 27 3.30 -0.54 -7.74
N ILE A 28 1.98 -0.61 -7.56
CA ILE A 28 1.05 0.42 -8.04
C ILE A 28 1.35 1.76 -7.36
N ILE A 29 1.44 1.78 -6.03
CA ILE A 29 1.62 3.00 -5.24
C ILE A 29 2.99 3.65 -5.56
N GLU A 30 4.05 2.86 -5.64
CA GLU A 30 5.40 3.34 -5.99
C GLU A 30 5.44 3.88 -7.42
N ALA A 31 4.75 3.24 -8.38
CA ALA A 31 4.63 3.75 -9.74
C ALA A 31 3.94 5.13 -9.81
N HIS A 32 3.09 5.47 -8.85
CA HIS A 32 2.47 6.80 -8.73
C HIS A 32 3.32 7.81 -7.93
N GLY A 33 4.54 7.43 -7.53
CA GLY A 33 5.42 8.25 -6.68
C GLY A 33 5.02 8.27 -5.21
N GLY A 34 4.20 7.30 -4.80
CA GLY A 34 3.77 7.11 -3.43
C GLY A 34 4.69 6.20 -2.63
N ARG A 35 4.31 5.95 -1.38
CA ARG A 35 4.89 4.91 -0.52
C ARG A 35 3.79 4.19 0.25
N ILE A 36 4.02 2.95 0.68
CA ILE A 36 3.11 2.16 1.52
C ILE A 36 3.87 1.57 2.71
N TRP A 37 3.23 1.55 3.89
CA TRP A 37 3.80 0.96 5.10
C TRP A 37 2.70 0.36 5.99
N ALA A 38 3.12 -0.40 6.99
CA ALA A 38 2.23 -1.07 7.93
C ALA A 38 2.73 -0.85 9.36
N GLU A 39 1.81 -0.51 10.27
CA GLU A 39 2.08 -0.22 11.67
C GLU A 39 1.10 -0.98 12.58
N PRO A 40 1.48 -1.36 13.80
CA PRO A 40 0.55 -1.94 14.76
C PRO A 40 -0.57 -0.96 15.14
N ALA A 41 -1.82 -1.44 15.21
CA ALA A 41 -2.94 -0.62 15.65
C ALA A 41 -3.03 -0.60 17.20
N PRO A 42 -3.36 0.54 17.83
CA PRO A 42 -3.68 0.60 19.27
C PRO A 42 -4.99 -0.16 19.51
N GLY A 43 -4.92 -1.41 19.96
CA GLY A 43 -6.08 -2.31 20.06
C GLY A 43 -5.89 -3.66 19.38
N GLY A 44 -4.75 -3.87 18.72
CA GLY A 44 -4.45 -5.10 17.98
C GLY A 44 -4.83 -5.00 16.50
N GLY A 45 -4.21 -5.85 15.69
CA GLY A 45 -4.30 -5.77 14.23
C GLY A 45 -3.21 -4.88 13.62
N THR A 46 -3.47 -4.36 12.42
CA THR A 46 -2.47 -3.65 11.62
C THR A 46 -3.13 -2.52 10.84
N ILE A 47 -2.54 -1.32 10.90
CA ILE A 47 -2.89 -0.17 10.08
C ILE A 47 -2.00 -0.22 8.84
N PHE A 48 -2.61 -0.17 7.66
CA PHE A 48 -1.91 0.05 6.40
C PHE A 48 -2.13 1.50 5.96
N SER A 49 -1.05 2.20 5.65
CA SER A 49 -1.09 3.58 5.21
C SER A 49 -0.28 3.75 3.94
N PHE A 50 -0.72 4.64 3.07
CA PHE A 50 0.00 4.98 1.84
C PHE A 50 -0.14 6.46 1.48
N THR A 51 0.73 6.92 0.59
CA THR A 51 0.64 8.26 -0.01
C THR A 51 0.50 8.16 -1.51
N LEU A 52 -0.07 9.18 -2.13
CA LEU A 52 -0.03 9.44 -3.56
C LEU A 52 0.32 10.91 -3.77
N ARG A 53 0.84 11.26 -4.94
CA ARG A 53 1.00 12.65 -5.32
C ARG A 53 -0.37 13.26 -5.57
N THR A 54 -0.63 14.39 -4.94
CA THR A 54 -1.80 15.22 -5.25
C THR A 54 -1.56 15.96 -6.55
N ILE A 55 -2.62 16.19 -7.32
CA ILE A 55 -2.59 17.20 -8.38
C ILE A 55 -2.82 18.58 -7.74
N PRO A 56 -2.12 19.64 -8.18
CA PRO A 56 -2.40 21.00 -7.74
C PRO A 56 -3.86 21.38 -8.01
N GLU A 57 -4.46 22.17 -7.12
CA GLU A 57 -5.86 22.61 -7.23
C GLU A 57 -6.14 23.41 -8.51
N GLU A 58 -5.12 24.07 -9.04
CA GLU A 58 -5.16 24.81 -10.30
C GLU A 58 -5.39 23.91 -11.52
N GLU A 59 -4.87 22.69 -11.52
CA GLU A 59 -5.06 21.70 -12.61
C GLU A 59 -6.40 20.96 -12.49
N LEU A 60 -7.02 20.94 -11.31
CA LEU A 60 -8.35 20.36 -11.07
C LEU A 60 -9.48 21.18 -11.71
N ASN A 61 -9.33 22.51 -11.74
CA ASN A 61 -10.37 23.43 -12.21
C ASN A 61 -10.59 23.41 -13.73
N GLY A 62 -9.68 22.79 -14.51
CA GLY A 62 -9.83 22.63 -15.96
C GLY A 62 -10.44 21.30 -16.40
N VAL A 63 -10.83 20.44 -15.45
CA VAL A 63 -11.24 19.04 -15.71
C VAL A 63 -12.74 18.79 -15.40
N VAL A 64 -13.46 19.80 -14.91
CA VAL A 64 -14.91 19.75 -14.60
C VAL A 64 -15.74 20.71 -15.45
#